data_AF-A0A947SDT5-F1
#
_entry.id   AF-A0A947SDT5-F1
#
_cell.length_a   1.000
_cell.length_b   1.000
_cell.length_c   1.000
_cell.angle_alpha   90.00
_cell.angle_beta   90.00
_cell.angle_gamma   90.00
#
_symmetry.space_group_name_H-M   'P 1'
#
loop_
_entity.id
_entity.type
_entity.pdbx_description
1 polymer ?
#
loop_
_entity_poly.entity_id
_entity_poly.type
_entity_poly.pdbx_seq_one_letter_code
_entity_poly.pdbx_strand_id
1 'polypeptide(L)'
;MADRLKNKLPSLEDQKTLEQLKHFIDVFQLNGAVAQARDLADLILGLLGTSPNFSEKEPELFKKYQSILIRSHWIALPILTNSEVAEMFEKYFLEGLAMMPDIDLWDKLKAKLTGMLIYEERDKLKEKVRKALERSEQRITDNILIAETAKRDPTIANWILDFTANLRENMFDRVKENQYFVNSQNTKSLSDKEKEKLKILLDIYRRCGLSSLTTAGIEEGVTVDEEKRKGIIKEGQFEEIKSAEYDKVLQQIQKLMKQNLGVPPAEMSPEEVEKQRAMLMQQYLGPAEERQKIHQEEDRLETISQGDLSPVRQVLLEAINQ
;
A
#
# COMPACT_ATOMS: atom_id res chain seq x y z
N MET A 1 10.01 25.14 -12.27
CA MET A 1 9.61 24.50 -13.54
C MET A 1 8.18 24.91 -13.92
N ALA A 2 7.22 24.78 -13.00
CA ALA A 2 5.92 25.44 -13.09
C ALA A 2 6.04 26.95 -13.43
N ASP A 3 6.97 27.68 -12.80
CA ASP A 3 7.19 29.10 -13.11
C ASP A 3 7.79 29.38 -14.51
N ARG A 4 8.41 28.40 -15.18
CA ARG A 4 8.84 28.54 -16.58
C ARG A 4 7.69 28.31 -17.56
N LEU A 5 6.66 27.55 -17.18
CA LEU A 5 5.46 27.28 -17.99
C LEU A 5 4.36 28.34 -17.79
N LYS A 6 4.38 29.09 -16.68
CA LYS A 6 3.42 30.17 -16.41
C LYS A 6 3.50 31.38 -17.35
N ASN A 7 4.65 31.61 -18.00
CA ASN A 7 4.87 32.85 -18.76
C ASN A 7 4.26 32.88 -20.17
N LYS A 8 3.69 31.76 -20.64
CA LYS A 8 2.72 31.64 -21.75
C LYS A 8 2.14 30.22 -21.68
N LEU A 9 0.85 30.09 -21.40
CA LEU A 9 0.18 28.77 -21.43
C LEU A 9 0.38 28.18 -22.84
N PRO A 10 1.00 26.99 -22.96
CA PRO A 10 1.24 26.39 -24.26
C PRO A 10 -0.09 25.99 -24.92
N SER A 11 -0.16 26.07 -26.25
CA SER A 11 -1.36 25.64 -26.99
C SER A 11 -1.54 24.13 -26.84
N LEU A 12 -2.77 23.69 -26.54
CA LEU A 12 -3.13 22.27 -26.47
C LEU A 12 -2.97 21.56 -27.81
N GLU A 13 -3.16 22.27 -28.92
CA GLU A 13 -3.05 21.76 -30.30
C GLU A 13 -1.59 21.60 -30.75
N ASP A 14 -0.62 22.19 -30.04
CA ASP A 14 0.79 22.07 -30.39
C ASP A 14 1.34 20.71 -29.97
N GLN A 15 1.70 19.89 -30.96
CA GLN A 15 2.28 18.57 -30.74
C GLN A 15 3.62 18.63 -29.99
N LYS A 16 4.36 19.73 -30.09
CA LYS A 16 5.59 19.93 -29.33
C LYS A 16 5.31 20.07 -27.83
N THR A 17 4.20 20.72 -27.46
CA THR A 17 3.72 20.78 -26.07
C THR A 17 3.49 19.37 -25.53
N LEU A 18 2.75 18.55 -26.28
CA LEU A 18 2.46 17.18 -25.87
C LEU A 18 3.74 16.36 -25.63
N GLU A 19 4.70 16.41 -26.56
CA GLU A 19 5.97 15.69 -26.42
C GLU A 19 6.80 16.20 -25.22
N GLN A 20 6.77 17.50 -24.93
CA GLN A 20 7.41 18.05 -23.74
C GLN A 20 6.77 17.53 -22.44
N LEU A 21 5.43 17.48 -22.37
CA LEU A 21 4.74 16.97 -21.20
C LEU A 21 4.96 15.47 -21.01
N LYS A 22 5.02 14.69 -22.09
CA LYS A 22 5.45 13.28 -22.05
C LYS A 22 6.85 13.12 -21.48
N HIS A 23 7.80 13.93 -21.96
CA HIS A 23 9.15 13.89 -21.43
C HIS A 23 9.19 14.23 -19.93
N PHE A 24 8.42 15.22 -19.49
CA PHE A 24 8.36 15.59 -18.08
C PHE A 24 7.79 14.47 -17.21
N ILE A 25 6.71 13.80 -17.64
CA ILE A 25 6.14 12.70 -16.84
C ILE A 25 7.13 11.55 -16.68
N ASP A 26 7.90 11.23 -17.72
CA ASP A 26 8.93 10.17 -17.65
C ASP A 26 10.06 10.57 -16.69
N VAL A 27 10.50 11.84 -16.74
CA VAL A 27 11.49 12.37 -15.78
C VAL A 27 10.95 12.35 -14.34
N PHE A 28 9.68 12.69 -14.13
CA PHE A 28 9.07 12.70 -12.80
C PHE A 28 8.92 11.29 -12.24
N GLN A 29 8.57 10.33 -13.08
CA GLN A 29 8.46 8.92 -12.73
C GLN A 29 9.82 8.38 -12.26
N LEU A 30 10.88 8.60 -13.05
CA LEU A 30 12.24 8.15 -12.73
C LEU A 30 12.80 8.75 -11.43
N ASN A 31 12.46 10.01 -11.15
CA ASN A 31 12.98 10.72 -9.97
C ASN A 31 12.06 10.67 -8.75
N GLY A 32 10.88 10.04 -8.84
CA GLY A 32 9.88 10.07 -7.78
C GLY A 32 9.42 11.50 -7.44
N ALA A 33 9.32 12.38 -8.45
CA ALA A 33 9.04 13.81 -8.29
C ALA A 33 7.54 14.08 -8.06
N VAL A 34 7.04 13.65 -6.89
CA VAL A 34 5.61 13.64 -6.52
C VAL A 34 4.94 15.02 -6.65
N ALA A 35 5.57 16.08 -6.12
CA ALA A 35 5.01 17.43 -6.17
C ALA A 35 4.94 17.98 -7.61
N GLN A 36 5.97 17.74 -8.41
CA GLN A 36 6.04 18.19 -9.80
C GLN A 36 5.02 17.45 -10.68
N ALA A 37 4.78 16.17 -10.39
CA ALA A 37 3.71 15.42 -11.04
C ALA A 37 2.33 16.01 -10.70
N ARG A 38 2.11 16.47 -9.46
CA ARG A 38 0.86 17.18 -9.12
C ARG A 38 0.74 18.51 -9.85
N ASP A 39 1.79 19.34 -9.84
CA ASP A 39 1.81 20.62 -10.57
C ASP A 39 1.49 20.42 -12.06
N LEU A 40 2.01 19.34 -12.66
CA LEU A 40 1.73 18.98 -14.05
C LEU A 40 0.27 18.58 -14.26
N ALA A 41 -0.31 17.78 -13.35
CA ALA A 41 -1.71 17.40 -13.41
C ALA A 41 -2.62 18.64 -13.34
N ASP A 42 -2.36 19.55 -12.40
CA ASP A 42 -3.12 20.79 -12.23
C ASP A 42 -2.99 21.71 -13.45
N LEU A 43 -1.79 21.79 -14.06
CA LEU A 43 -1.57 22.51 -15.31
C LEU A 43 -2.40 21.94 -16.46
N ILE A 44 -2.40 20.61 -16.65
CA ILE A 44 -3.16 19.96 -17.73
C ILE A 44 -4.66 20.16 -17.53
N LEU A 45 -5.15 20.00 -16.30
CA LEU A 45 -6.56 20.28 -15.95
C LEU A 45 -6.92 21.74 -16.25
N GLY A 46 -6.07 22.69 -15.87
CA GLY A 46 -6.27 24.11 -16.18
C GLY A 46 -6.33 24.37 -17.70
N LEU A 47 -5.41 23.79 -18.47
CA LEU A 47 -5.41 23.91 -19.93
C LEU A 47 -6.70 23.34 -20.54
N LEU A 48 -7.09 22.12 -20.16
CA LEU A 48 -8.32 21.49 -20.64
C LEU A 48 -9.57 22.30 -20.25
N GLY A 49 -9.60 22.86 -19.03
CA GLY A 49 -10.69 23.71 -18.55
C GLY A 49 -10.86 25.01 -19.34
N THR A 50 -9.76 25.58 -19.86
CA THR A 50 -9.83 26.77 -20.74
C THR A 50 -10.33 26.45 -22.16
N SER A 51 -10.40 25.17 -22.54
CA SER A 51 -10.81 24.72 -23.87
C SER A 51 -11.91 23.64 -23.78
N PRO A 52 -13.14 24.00 -23.35
CA PRO A 52 -14.19 23.03 -23.00
C PRO A 52 -14.62 22.09 -24.15
N ASN A 53 -14.49 22.53 -25.41
CA ASN A 53 -14.85 21.71 -26.57
C ASN A 53 -13.65 20.94 -27.17
N PHE A 54 -12.51 20.91 -26.48
CA PHE A 54 -11.30 20.28 -26.99
C PHE A 54 -11.43 18.77 -27.15
N SER A 55 -12.19 18.11 -26.27
CA SER A 55 -12.49 16.68 -26.37
C SER A 55 -13.28 16.31 -27.63
N GLU A 56 -14.14 17.20 -28.12
CA GLU A 56 -14.92 17.00 -29.34
C GLU A 56 -14.13 17.37 -30.60
N LYS A 57 -13.35 18.46 -30.54
CA LYS A 57 -12.56 18.95 -31.67
C LYS A 57 -11.37 18.06 -31.98
N GLU A 58 -10.63 17.65 -30.96
CA GLU A 58 -9.36 16.91 -31.09
C GLU A 58 -9.36 15.67 -30.16
N PRO A 59 -10.26 14.68 -30.41
CA PRO A 59 -10.49 13.57 -29.49
C PRO A 59 -9.25 12.71 -29.23
N GLU A 60 -8.43 12.48 -30.26
CA GLU A 60 -7.21 11.69 -30.15
C GLU A 60 -6.13 12.41 -29.33
N LEU A 61 -6.05 13.73 -29.45
CA LEU A 61 -5.11 14.53 -28.69
C LEU A 61 -5.57 14.66 -27.24
N PHE A 62 -6.87 14.86 -27.02
CA PHE A 62 -7.49 14.84 -25.70
C PHE A 62 -7.21 13.54 -24.93
N LYS A 63 -7.37 12.37 -25.57
CA LYS A 63 -6.99 11.07 -24.97
C LYS A 63 -5.53 11.02 -24.52
N LYS A 64 -4.61 11.58 -25.31
CA LYS A 64 -3.18 11.63 -24.95
C LYS A 64 -2.95 12.53 -23.73
N TYR A 65 -3.62 13.68 -23.64
CA TYR A 65 -3.56 14.54 -22.45
C TYR A 65 -4.17 13.86 -21.22
N GLN A 66 -5.31 13.18 -21.37
CA GLN A 66 -5.91 12.39 -20.29
C GLN A 66 -4.95 11.31 -19.79
N SER A 67 -4.27 10.61 -20.70
CA SER A 67 -3.26 9.62 -20.33
C SER A 67 -2.13 10.24 -19.50
N ILE A 68 -1.59 11.40 -19.91
CA ILE A 68 -0.54 12.10 -19.14
C ILE A 68 -1.08 12.55 -17.77
N LEU A 69 -2.31 13.05 -17.72
CA LEU A 69 -2.97 13.46 -16.48
C LEU A 69 -3.12 12.28 -15.50
N ILE A 70 -3.61 11.14 -15.96
CA ILE A 70 -3.78 9.93 -15.15
C ILE A 70 -2.42 9.44 -14.63
N ARG A 71 -1.40 9.39 -15.49
CA ARG A 71 -0.02 9.04 -15.07
C ARG A 71 0.51 10.00 -14.01
N SER A 72 0.25 11.30 -14.19
CA SER A 72 0.66 12.35 -13.23
C SER A 72 0.01 12.13 -11.86
N HIS A 73 -1.28 11.80 -11.83
CA HIS A 73 -1.96 11.47 -10.57
C HIS A 73 -1.44 10.20 -9.91
N TRP A 74 -1.13 9.14 -10.67
CA TRP A 74 -0.54 7.92 -10.08
C TRP A 74 0.84 8.18 -9.44
N ILE A 75 1.67 9.00 -10.07
CA ILE A 75 2.96 9.43 -9.47
C ILE A 75 2.71 10.30 -8.23
N ALA A 76 1.75 11.22 -8.31
CA ALA A 76 1.40 12.16 -7.26
C ALA A 76 0.54 11.55 -6.13
N LEU A 77 0.15 10.28 -6.22
CA LEU A 77 -0.80 9.64 -5.30
C LEU A 77 -0.52 9.89 -3.81
N PRO A 78 0.73 9.90 -3.31
CA PRO A 78 1.04 10.18 -1.91
C PRO A 78 0.52 11.53 -1.38
N ILE A 79 0.36 12.54 -2.24
CA ILE A 79 -0.09 13.88 -1.85
C ILE A 79 -1.50 14.22 -2.32
N LEU A 80 -2.18 13.31 -3.04
CA LEU A 80 -3.58 13.50 -3.43
C LEU A 80 -4.50 13.51 -2.21
N THR A 81 -5.68 14.13 -2.34
CA THR A 81 -6.73 14.02 -1.33
C THR A 81 -7.28 12.60 -1.25
N ASN A 82 -7.89 12.23 -0.12
CA ASN A 82 -8.45 10.89 0.05
C ASN A 82 -9.56 10.56 -0.97
N SER A 83 -10.29 11.58 -1.45
CA SER A 83 -11.30 11.41 -2.50
C SER A 83 -10.67 11.19 -3.87
N GLU A 84 -9.63 11.94 -4.22
CA GLU A 84 -8.88 11.72 -5.46
C GLU A 84 -8.21 10.34 -5.47
N VAL A 85 -7.63 9.89 -4.35
CA VAL A 85 -7.08 8.53 -4.23
C VAL A 85 -8.15 7.49 -4.53
N ALA A 86 -9.33 7.60 -3.90
CA ALA A 86 -10.43 6.68 -4.16
C ALA A 86 -10.87 6.70 -5.64
N GLU A 87 -10.96 7.88 -6.25
CA GLU A 87 -11.27 8.02 -7.68
C GLU A 87 -10.24 7.34 -8.59
N MET A 88 -8.94 7.45 -8.27
CA MET A 88 -7.89 6.78 -9.03
C MET A 88 -8.05 5.26 -9.01
N PHE A 89 -8.40 4.68 -7.86
CA PHE A 89 -8.68 3.24 -7.75
C PHE A 89 -10.02 2.83 -8.37
N GLU A 90 -11.03 3.70 -8.40
CA GLU A 90 -12.34 3.38 -8.98
C GLU A 90 -12.33 3.43 -10.52
N LYS A 91 -11.73 4.48 -11.09
CA LYS A 91 -11.85 4.80 -12.52
C LYS A 91 -10.61 4.50 -13.35
N TYR A 92 -9.43 4.47 -12.71
CA TYR A 92 -8.14 4.50 -13.42
C TYR A 92 -7.17 3.39 -12.96
N PHE A 93 -7.69 2.32 -12.36
CA PHE A 93 -6.89 1.23 -11.81
C PHE A 93 -6.11 0.50 -12.90
N LEU A 94 -6.74 0.19 -14.04
CA LEU A 94 -6.07 -0.51 -15.14
C LEU A 94 -4.97 0.32 -15.79
N GLU A 95 -5.15 1.63 -15.87
CA GLU A 95 -4.15 2.58 -16.32
C GLU A 95 -2.96 2.61 -15.35
N GLY A 96 -3.22 2.52 -14.05
CA GLY A 96 -2.17 2.34 -13.04
C GLY A 96 -1.40 1.03 -13.23
N LEU A 97 -2.11 -0.10 -13.41
CA LEU A 97 -1.47 -1.40 -13.66
C LEU A 97 -0.60 -1.39 -14.93
N ALA A 98 -1.00 -0.65 -15.96
CA ALA A 98 -0.23 -0.52 -17.19
C ALA A 98 1.11 0.21 -17.00
N MET A 99 1.31 0.89 -15.87
CA MET A 99 2.57 1.57 -15.51
C MET A 99 3.54 0.66 -14.74
N MET A 100 3.15 -0.58 -14.44
CA MET A 100 4.06 -1.54 -13.80
C MET A 100 5.11 -2.07 -14.79
N PRO A 101 6.35 -2.36 -14.35
CA PRO A 101 6.81 -2.35 -12.95
C PRO A 101 7.28 -0.98 -12.44
N ASP A 102 7.27 0.05 -13.27
CA ASP A 102 7.85 1.35 -12.90
C ASP A 102 7.10 2.06 -11.75
N ILE A 103 5.80 1.78 -11.62
CA ILE A 103 4.98 2.25 -10.50
C ILE A 103 4.25 1.06 -9.87
N ASP A 104 4.70 0.65 -8.70
CA ASP A 104 3.93 -0.25 -7.84
C ASP A 104 2.79 0.52 -7.15
N LEU A 105 1.55 0.12 -7.41
CA LEU A 105 0.36 0.80 -6.91
C LEU A 105 0.21 0.67 -5.39
N TRP A 106 0.61 -0.46 -4.82
CA TRP A 106 0.59 -0.65 -3.37
C TRP A 106 1.63 0.27 -2.72
N ASP A 107 2.84 0.37 -3.26
CA ASP A 107 3.87 1.25 -2.71
C ASP A 107 3.46 2.72 -2.75
N LYS A 108 2.73 3.15 -3.78
CA LYS A 108 2.17 4.51 -3.83
C LYS A 108 1.10 4.73 -2.77
N LEU A 109 0.16 3.80 -2.61
CA LEU A 109 -0.87 3.89 -1.57
C LEU A 109 -0.26 3.80 -0.17
N LYS A 110 0.74 2.94 0.00
CA LYS A 110 1.53 2.79 1.22
C LYS A 110 2.20 4.10 1.61
N ALA A 111 2.86 4.78 0.66
CA ALA A 111 3.47 6.09 0.91
C ALA A 111 2.43 7.14 1.35
N LYS A 112 1.23 7.13 0.76
CA LYS A 112 0.10 7.97 1.20
C LYS A 112 -0.28 7.67 2.65
N LEU A 113 -0.49 6.39 2.97
CA LEU A 113 -0.91 5.93 4.31
C LEU A 113 0.16 6.23 5.37
N THR A 114 1.43 5.99 5.08
CA THR A 114 2.56 6.32 5.97
C THR A 114 2.67 7.82 6.25
N GLY A 115 2.27 8.68 5.30
CA GLY A 115 2.19 10.13 5.53
C GLY A 115 1.04 10.55 6.47
N MET A 116 0.09 9.67 6.76
CA MET A 116 -1.03 9.94 7.68
C MET A 116 -0.65 9.51 9.09
N LEU A 117 -0.54 10.46 10.02
CA LEU A 117 -0.12 10.16 11.40
C LEU A 117 -1.15 9.37 12.21
N ILE A 118 -2.44 9.50 11.88
CA ILE A 118 -3.54 8.91 12.64
C ILE A 118 -3.94 7.58 11.97
N TYR A 119 -3.79 6.46 12.69
CA TYR A 119 -4.05 5.13 12.14
C TYR A 119 -5.52 4.89 11.79
N GLU A 120 -6.46 5.47 12.53
CA GLU A 120 -7.89 5.42 12.22
C GLU A 120 -8.21 6.13 10.91
N GLU A 121 -7.52 7.23 10.59
CA GLU A 121 -7.67 7.92 9.30
C GLU A 121 -7.11 7.07 8.14
N ARG A 122 -6.04 6.30 8.39
CA ARG A 122 -5.54 5.32 7.41
C ARG A 122 -6.60 4.27 7.10
N ASP A 123 -7.25 3.73 8.14
CA ASP A 123 -8.31 2.73 7.99
C ASP A 123 -9.52 3.31 7.24
N LYS A 124 -9.88 4.57 7.50
CA LYS A 124 -10.92 5.27 6.71
C LYS A 124 -10.53 5.40 5.24
N LEU A 125 -9.28 5.72 4.92
CA LEU A 125 -8.81 5.79 3.53
C LEU A 125 -8.80 4.41 2.87
N LYS A 126 -8.25 3.38 3.54
CA LYS A 126 -8.27 2.00 3.05
C LYS A 126 -9.67 1.52 2.72
N GLU A 127 -10.63 1.78 3.60
CA GLU A 127 -12.04 1.44 3.41
C GLU A 127 -12.63 2.19 2.21
N LYS A 128 -12.29 3.48 2.02
CA LYS A 128 -12.68 4.23 0.82
C LYS A 128 -12.12 3.62 -0.45
N VAL A 129 -10.86 3.18 -0.45
CA VAL A 129 -10.22 2.50 -1.59
C VAL A 129 -10.90 1.17 -1.89
N ARG A 130 -11.23 0.36 -0.88
CA ARG A 130 -11.99 -0.89 -1.07
C ARG A 130 -13.33 -0.64 -1.74
N LYS A 131 -14.11 0.29 -1.18
CA LYS A 131 -15.41 0.67 -1.73
C LYS A 131 -15.33 1.23 -3.14
N ALA A 132 -14.26 1.97 -3.47
CA ALA A 132 -13.98 2.43 -4.82
C ALA A 132 -13.76 1.27 -5.80
N LEU A 133 -12.92 0.30 -5.42
CA LEU A 133 -12.69 -0.90 -6.22
C LEU A 133 -13.97 -1.73 -6.40
N GLU A 134 -14.79 -1.85 -5.36
CA GLU A 134 -16.09 -2.54 -5.40
C GLU A 134 -17.12 -1.87 -6.33
N ARG A 135 -16.93 -0.59 -6.68
CA ARG A 135 -17.75 0.14 -7.66
C ARG A 135 -17.12 0.22 -9.04
N SER A 136 -15.90 -0.27 -9.22
CA SER A 136 -15.18 -0.11 -10.47
C SER A 136 -15.78 -0.97 -11.58
N GLU A 137 -16.18 -0.31 -12.67
CA GLU A 137 -16.74 -0.93 -13.88
C GLU A 137 -15.66 -1.31 -14.89
N GLN A 138 -14.38 -1.07 -14.60
CA GLN A 138 -13.29 -1.40 -15.52
C GLN A 138 -13.21 -2.93 -15.73
N ARG A 139 -13.18 -3.39 -16.99
CA ARG A 139 -13.03 -4.80 -17.34
C ARG A 139 -11.57 -5.23 -17.25
N ILE A 140 -11.23 -6.06 -16.26
CA ILE A 140 -9.84 -6.44 -15.96
C ILE A 140 -9.38 -7.69 -16.72
N THR A 141 -10.32 -8.58 -17.08
CA THR A 141 -10.10 -9.78 -17.88
C THR A 141 -11.09 -9.85 -19.04
N ASP A 142 -10.84 -10.73 -20.00
CA ASP A 142 -11.72 -10.91 -21.17
C ASP A 142 -12.84 -11.94 -20.92
N ASN A 143 -12.55 -12.93 -20.07
CA ASN A 143 -13.46 -14.06 -19.81
C ASN A 143 -14.63 -13.66 -18.89
N ILE A 144 -15.86 -13.98 -19.30
CA ILE A 144 -17.08 -13.81 -18.49
C ILE A 144 -16.99 -14.63 -17.20
N LEU A 145 -17.39 -14.02 -16.08
CA LEU A 145 -17.47 -14.66 -14.78
C LEU A 145 -18.71 -15.55 -14.68
N ILE A 146 -18.54 -16.77 -14.20
CA ILE A 146 -19.61 -17.73 -13.93
C ILE A 146 -19.86 -17.70 -12.43
N ALA A 147 -20.99 -17.10 -12.02
CA ALA A 147 -21.51 -17.21 -10.66
C ALA A 147 -22.62 -18.27 -10.61
N GLU A 148 -22.95 -18.76 -9.40
CA GLU A 148 -23.96 -19.82 -9.20
C GLU A 148 -25.30 -19.53 -9.88
N THR A 149 -25.71 -18.25 -9.93
CA THR A 149 -27.03 -17.83 -10.39
C THR A 149 -27.01 -17.06 -11.72
N ALA A 150 -25.86 -16.59 -12.18
CA ALA A 150 -25.77 -15.76 -13.38
C ALA A 150 -24.35 -15.67 -13.97
N LYS A 151 -24.29 -15.35 -15.26
CA LYS A 151 -23.08 -14.85 -15.91
C LYS A 151 -22.89 -13.36 -15.59
N ARG A 152 -21.67 -12.93 -15.32
CA ARG A 152 -21.33 -11.54 -15.00
C ARG A 152 -20.19 -11.04 -15.88
N ASP A 153 -20.23 -9.76 -16.20
CA ASP A 153 -19.12 -9.11 -16.90
C ASP A 153 -17.86 -9.13 -16.03
N PRO A 154 -16.66 -9.27 -16.63
CA PRO A 154 -15.38 -9.37 -15.90
C PRO A 154 -14.86 -8.02 -15.40
N THR A 155 -15.70 -7.26 -14.72
CA THR A 155 -15.31 -5.99 -14.09
C THR A 155 -14.53 -6.24 -12.81
N ILE A 156 -13.72 -5.25 -12.40
CA ILE A 156 -13.02 -5.26 -11.10
C ILE A 156 -14.00 -5.54 -9.96
N ALA A 157 -15.14 -4.84 -9.92
CA ALA A 157 -16.18 -5.04 -8.93
C ALA A 157 -16.67 -6.50 -8.86
N ASN A 158 -16.95 -7.11 -10.03
CA ASN A 158 -17.45 -8.48 -10.08
C ASN A 158 -16.39 -9.52 -9.69
N TRP A 159 -15.11 -9.27 -9.99
CA TRP A 159 -14.00 -10.12 -9.53
C TRP A 159 -13.81 -10.06 -8.02
N ILE A 160 -13.92 -8.88 -7.41
CA ILE A 160 -13.89 -8.73 -5.95
C ILE A 160 -15.07 -9.46 -5.30
N LEU A 161 -16.24 -9.37 -5.90
CA LEU A 161 -17.43 -10.08 -5.43
C LEU A 161 -17.27 -11.60 -5.52
N ASP A 162 -16.72 -12.12 -6.63
CA ASP A 162 -16.39 -13.54 -6.78
C ASP A 162 -15.37 -14.00 -5.73
N PHE A 163 -14.28 -13.25 -5.56
CA PHE A 163 -13.24 -13.54 -4.58
C PHE A 163 -13.77 -13.59 -3.14
N THR A 164 -14.51 -12.55 -2.73
CA THR A 164 -15.07 -12.46 -1.37
C THR A 164 -16.13 -13.53 -1.09
N ALA A 165 -16.94 -13.91 -2.09
CA ALA A 165 -17.91 -14.99 -1.96
C ALA A 165 -17.25 -16.37 -1.75
N ASN A 166 -16.11 -16.62 -2.41
CA ASN A 166 -15.36 -17.87 -2.30
C ASN A 166 -14.58 -18.00 -1.00
N LEU A 167 -14.05 -16.89 -0.47
CA LEU A 167 -13.17 -16.92 0.71
C LEU A 167 -13.89 -16.62 2.03
N ARG A 168 -14.95 -15.80 2.01
CA ARG A 168 -15.71 -15.35 3.19
C ARG A 168 -14.77 -14.88 4.30
N GLU A 169 -14.83 -15.51 5.48
CA GLU A 169 -14.02 -15.19 6.67
C GLU A 169 -12.52 -15.49 6.47
N ASN A 170 -12.15 -16.29 5.47
CA ASN A 170 -10.76 -16.66 5.19
C ASN A 170 -10.09 -15.74 4.16
N MET A 171 -10.60 -14.54 3.92
CA MET A 171 -10.06 -13.62 2.90
C MET A 171 -8.59 -13.21 3.14
N PHE A 172 -8.06 -13.42 4.34
CA PHE A 172 -6.68 -13.13 4.71
C PHE A 172 -5.77 -14.36 4.72
N ASP A 173 -6.30 -15.56 4.43
CA ASP A 173 -5.54 -16.81 4.36
C ASP A 173 -4.90 -16.99 2.97
N ARG A 174 -3.57 -16.89 2.92
CA ARG A 174 -2.76 -17.06 1.69
C ARG A 174 -2.90 -18.45 1.07
N VAL A 175 -3.11 -19.49 1.86
CA VAL A 175 -3.32 -20.85 1.35
C VAL A 175 -4.64 -20.93 0.61
N LYS A 176 -5.70 -20.33 1.17
CA LYS A 176 -7.02 -20.27 0.54
C LYS A 176 -7.03 -19.39 -0.70
N GLU A 177 -6.30 -18.28 -0.69
CA GLU A 177 -6.08 -17.43 -1.86
C GLU A 177 -5.41 -18.23 -3.00
N ASN A 178 -4.34 -18.97 -2.71
CA ASN A 178 -3.71 -19.83 -3.70
C ASN A 178 -4.66 -20.92 -4.22
N GLN A 179 -5.47 -21.52 -3.34
CA GLN A 179 -6.51 -22.46 -3.74
C GLN A 179 -7.53 -21.81 -4.68
N TYR A 180 -7.92 -20.56 -4.46
CA TYR A 180 -8.82 -19.83 -5.35
C TYR A 180 -8.22 -19.66 -6.75
N PHE A 181 -6.95 -19.26 -6.88
CA PHE A 181 -6.30 -19.12 -8.19
C PHE A 181 -6.07 -20.44 -8.92
N VAL A 182 -5.90 -21.55 -8.19
CA VAL A 182 -5.64 -22.87 -8.78
C VAL A 182 -6.95 -23.61 -9.10
N ASN A 183 -7.95 -23.52 -8.22
CA ASN A 183 -9.12 -24.38 -8.25
C ASN A 183 -10.40 -23.71 -8.75
N SER A 184 -10.53 -22.38 -8.65
CA SER A 184 -11.75 -21.69 -9.08
C SER A 184 -12.01 -21.86 -10.58
N GLN A 185 -13.27 -22.07 -10.93
CA GLN A 185 -13.71 -22.18 -12.32
C GLN A 185 -13.37 -20.92 -13.12
N ASN A 186 -13.48 -19.75 -12.49
CA ASN A 186 -13.27 -18.45 -13.13
C ASN A 186 -11.78 -18.14 -13.37
N THR A 187 -10.89 -18.60 -12.48
CA THR A 187 -9.45 -18.28 -12.53
C THR A 187 -8.65 -19.25 -13.39
N LYS A 188 -9.10 -20.50 -13.54
CA LYS A 188 -8.38 -21.55 -14.29
C LYS A 188 -8.11 -21.19 -15.75
N SER A 189 -9.07 -20.57 -16.42
CA SER A 189 -9.01 -20.22 -17.85
C SER A 189 -8.30 -18.88 -18.14
N LEU A 190 -7.91 -18.14 -17.10
CA LEU A 190 -7.20 -16.87 -17.29
C LEU A 190 -5.78 -17.12 -17.81
N SER A 191 -5.35 -16.24 -18.71
CA SER A 191 -3.95 -16.15 -19.11
C SER A 191 -3.07 -15.72 -17.93
N ASP A 192 -1.76 -15.99 -17.98
CA ASP A 192 -0.84 -15.61 -16.91
C ASP A 192 -0.82 -14.09 -16.68
N LYS A 193 -0.94 -13.30 -17.75
CA LYS A 193 -1.03 -11.83 -17.66
C LYS A 193 -2.31 -11.36 -16.95
N GLU A 194 -3.44 -11.99 -17.22
CA GLU A 194 -4.71 -11.68 -16.53
C GLU A 194 -4.67 -12.12 -15.06
N LYS A 195 -4.12 -13.31 -14.77
CA LYS A 195 -3.92 -13.79 -13.41
C LYS A 195 -3.05 -12.82 -12.61
N GLU A 196 -2.00 -12.29 -13.22
CA GLU A 196 -1.12 -11.33 -12.55
C GLU A 196 -1.84 -10.03 -12.20
N LYS A 197 -2.59 -9.44 -13.14
CA LYS A 197 -3.43 -8.26 -12.86
C LYS A 197 -4.41 -8.53 -11.72
N LEU A 198 -5.05 -9.69 -11.74
CA LEU A 198 -6.02 -10.09 -10.72
C LEU A 198 -5.36 -10.31 -9.34
N LYS A 199 -4.16 -10.90 -9.29
CA LYS A 199 -3.37 -11.03 -8.06
C LYS A 199 -3.05 -9.67 -7.45
N ILE A 200 -2.58 -8.72 -8.27
CA ILE A 200 -2.25 -7.36 -7.80
C ILE A 200 -3.51 -6.67 -7.27
N LEU A 201 -4.62 -6.75 -8.00
CA LEU A 201 -5.92 -6.23 -7.56
C LEU A 201 -6.33 -6.79 -6.19
N LEU A 202 -6.34 -8.12 -6.06
CA LEU A 202 -6.83 -8.80 -4.87
C LEU A 202 -5.88 -8.61 -3.68
N ASP A 203 -4.57 -8.54 -3.91
CA ASP A 203 -3.60 -8.26 -2.85
C ASP A 203 -3.77 -6.83 -2.31
N ILE A 204 -3.94 -5.82 -3.18
CA ILE A 204 -4.23 -4.45 -2.74
C ILE A 204 -5.55 -4.40 -1.97
N TYR A 205 -6.62 -4.99 -2.52
CA TYR A 205 -7.93 -5.03 -1.87
C TYR A 205 -7.86 -5.67 -0.48
N ARG A 206 -7.16 -6.81 -0.36
CA ARG A 206 -6.94 -7.52 0.90
C ARG A 206 -6.12 -6.70 1.89
N ARG A 207 -5.01 -6.09 1.46
CA ARG A 207 -4.18 -5.24 2.34
C ARG A 207 -4.96 -4.05 2.89
N CYS A 208 -5.83 -3.45 2.08
CA CYS A 208 -6.76 -2.41 2.56
C CYS A 208 -7.82 -2.96 3.54
N GLY A 209 -8.04 -4.27 3.61
CA GLY A 209 -8.91 -4.88 4.61
C GLY A 209 -8.26 -5.07 5.98
N LEU A 210 -6.93 -4.91 6.08
CA LEU A 210 -6.20 -5.05 7.34
C LEU A 210 -6.11 -3.69 8.04
N SER A 211 -6.53 -3.66 9.30
CA SER A 211 -6.48 -2.44 10.12
C SER A 211 -5.04 -2.04 10.41
N SER A 212 -4.75 -0.76 10.24
CA SER A 212 -3.47 -0.11 10.53
C SER A 212 -3.15 -0.10 12.02
N LEU A 213 -4.16 -0.38 12.86
CA LEU A 213 -4.03 -0.61 14.30
C LEU A 213 -3.59 -2.04 14.65
N THR A 214 -3.27 -2.87 13.64
CA THR A 214 -2.76 -4.22 13.84
C THR A 214 -1.38 -4.38 13.21
N THR A 215 -0.59 -5.27 13.77
CA THR A 215 0.77 -5.60 13.28
C THR A 215 0.79 -6.15 11.85
N ALA A 216 -0.30 -6.81 11.44
CA ALA A 216 -0.46 -7.31 10.08
C ALA A 216 -0.87 -6.22 9.08
N GLY A 217 -1.57 -5.18 9.54
CA GLY A 217 -2.12 -4.14 8.69
C GLY A 217 -1.36 -2.81 8.69
N ILE A 218 -0.42 -2.60 9.61
CA ILE A 218 0.46 -1.44 9.60
C ILE A 218 1.37 -1.44 8.38
N GLU A 219 1.47 -0.30 7.72
CA GLU A 219 2.25 -0.14 6.49
C GLU A 219 3.75 -0.06 6.76
N GLU A 220 4.09 0.61 7.84
CA GLU A 220 5.46 0.84 8.27
C GLU A 220 6.03 -0.40 8.94
N GLY A 221 7.34 -0.55 8.82
CA GLY A 221 8.07 -1.44 9.71
C GLY A 221 8.07 -0.85 11.12
N VAL A 222 7.59 -1.61 12.11
CA VAL A 222 7.75 -1.23 13.52
C VAL A 222 9.10 -1.76 13.98
N THR A 223 9.99 -0.86 14.39
CA THR A 223 11.29 -1.25 14.92
C THR A 223 11.15 -1.80 16.32
N VAL A 224 11.86 -2.90 16.59
CA VAL A 224 11.97 -3.50 17.90
C VAL A 224 13.43 -3.36 18.31
N ASP A 225 13.68 -2.58 19.36
CA ASP A 225 15.01 -2.38 19.96
C ASP A 225 15.01 -2.95 21.38
N GLU A 226 15.13 -4.27 21.50
CA GLU A 226 15.34 -4.91 22.80
C GLU A 226 16.78 -5.41 22.90
N GLU A 227 17.33 -5.45 24.13
CA GLU A 227 18.75 -5.73 24.40
C GLU A 227 19.27 -7.02 23.74
N LYS A 228 18.37 -8.00 23.52
CA LYS A 228 18.67 -9.30 22.89
C LYS A 228 18.10 -9.51 21.49
N ARG A 229 17.18 -8.66 21.04
CA ARG A 229 16.48 -8.83 19.75
C ARG A 229 16.25 -7.46 19.11
N LYS A 230 16.99 -7.22 18.02
CA LYS A 230 16.79 -6.06 17.15
C LYS A 230 16.18 -6.51 15.85
N GLY A 231 15.13 -5.84 15.42
CA GLY A 231 14.45 -6.22 14.18
C GLY A 231 13.37 -5.26 13.75
N ILE A 232 12.68 -5.63 12.68
CA ILE A 232 11.52 -4.92 12.16
C ILE A 232 10.34 -5.88 12.12
N ILE A 233 9.20 -5.46 12.65
CA ILE A 233 7.93 -6.11 12.38
C ILE A 233 7.36 -5.48 11.10
N LYS A 234 7.20 -6.29 10.05
CA LYS A 234 6.68 -5.85 8.75
C LYS A 234 5.68 -6.87 8.25
N GLU A 235 4.48 -6.42 7.88
CA GLU A 235 3.39 -7.30 7.40
C GLU A 235 3.09 -8.48 8.35
N GLY A 236 3.17 -8.23 9.67
CA GLY A 236 2.96 -9.25 10.71
C GLY A 236 4.13 -10.22 10.94
N GLN A 237 5.25 -10.07 10.24
CA GLN A 237 6.45 -10.90 10.40
C GLN A 237 7.57 -10.12 11.09
N PHE A 238 8.29 -10.77 12.00
CA PHE A 238 9.49 -10.22 12.62
C PHE A 238 10.71 -10.62 11.78
N GLU A 239 11.41 -9.62 11.26
CA GLU A 239 12.69 -9.76 10.59
C GLU A 239 13.80 -9.34 11.54
N GLU A 240 14.61 -10.30 12.01
CA GLU A 240 15.76 -10.01 12.85
C GLU A 240 16.86 -9.31 12.03
N ILE A 241 17.36 -8.20 12.55
CA ILE A 241 18.38 -7.38 11.90
C ILE A 241 19.65 -7.41 12.74
N LYS A 242 20.78 -7.73 12.10
CA LYS A 242 22.09 -7.66 12.74
C LYS A 242 22.31 -6.23 13.25
N SER A 243 22.74 -6.10 14.51
CA SER A 243 22.91 -4.82 15.21
C SER A 243 23.65 -3.74 14.40
N ALA A 244 24.62 -4.13 13.56
CA ALA A 244 25.39 -3.21 12.69
C ALA A 244 24.59 -2.55 11.54
N GLU A 245 23.43 -3.11 11.15
CA GLU A 245 22.57 -2.58 10.07
C GLU A 245 21.32 -1.85 10.61
N TYR A 246 21.03 -2.03 11.90
CA TYR A 246 19.85 -1.50 12.57
C TYR A 246 19.77 0.04 12.51
N ASP A 247 20.89 0.72 12.77
CA ASP A 247 20.96 2.19 12.73
C ASP A 247 20.66 2.76 11.33
N LYS A 248 21.08 2.05 10.27
CA LYS A 248 20.82 2.47 8.88
C LYS A 248 19.34 2.36 8.54
N VAL A 249 18.70 1.29 8.98
CA VAL A 249 17.26 1.07 8.82
C VAL A 249 16.46 2.12 9.59
N LEU A 250 16.83 2.39 10.84
CA LEU A 250 16.21 3.44 11.66
C LEU A 250 16.28 4.80 10.98
N GLN A 251 17.44 5.17 10.44
CA GLN A 251 17.61 6.42 9.69
C GLN A 251 16.74 6.47 8.44
N GLN A 252 16.57 5.36 7.71
CA GLN A 252 15.69 5.29 6.55
C GLN A 252 14.22 5.47 6.92
N ILE A 253 13.75 4.78 7.96
CA ILE A 253 12.37 4.92 8.46
C ILE A 253 12.11 6.36 8.90
N GLN A 254 13.01 6.95 9.69
CA GLN A 254 12.90 8.35 10.12
C GLN A 254 12.91 9.34 8.94
N LYS A 255 13.72 9.07 7.91
CA LYS A 255 13.77 9.89 6.70
C LYS A 255 12.45 9.81 5.93
N LEU A 256 11.88 8.62 5.76
CA LEU A 256 10.57 8.42 5.11
C LEU A 256 9.45 9.13 5.87
N MET A 257 9.46 9.07 7.20
CA MET A 257 8.51 9.81 8.03
C MET A 257 8.65 11.32 7.82
N LYS A 258 9.87 11.87 7.87
CA LYS A 258 10.12 13.31 7.65
C LYS A 258 9.77 13.79 6.24
N GLN A 259 9.94 12.95 5.22
CA GLN A 259 9.65 13.31 3.83
C GLN A 259 8.16 13.28 3.50
N ASN A 260 7.37 12.46 4.21
CA ASN A 260 5.93 12.26 3.96
C ASN A 260 5.02 13.02 4.93
N LEU A 261 5.59 13.71 5.94
CA LEU A 261 4.86 14.55 6.88
C LEU A 261 4.32 15.82 6.20
N GLY A 262 3.15 15.70 5.56
CA GLY A 262 2.23 16.82 5.40
C GLY A 262 1.69 17.26 6.77
N VAL A 263 1.26 18.52 6.86
CA VAL A 263 0.72 19.16 8.07
C VAL A 263 -0.22 18.20 8.82
N PRO A 264 -0.03 17.94 10.13
CA PRO A 264 -0.95 17.12 10.91
C PRO A 264 -2.37 17.68 10.78
N PRO A 265 -3.40 16.84 10.54
CA PRO A 265 -4.77 17.28 10.77
C PRO A 265 -4.86 17.80 12.20
N ALA A 266 -5.48 18.96 12.39
CA ALA A 266 -5.83 19.42 13.72
C ALA A 266 -6.67 18.32 14.41
N GLU A 267 -6.21 17.83 15.56
CA GLU A 267 -6.98 17.22 16.68
C GLU A 267 -6.29 16.07 17.45
N MET A 268 -5.03 15.69 17.20
CA MET A 268 -4.30 14.77 18.11
C MET A 268 -2.89 15.25 18.47
N SER A 269 -2.54 15.08 19.74
CA SER A 269 -1.23 15.39 20.33
C SER A 269 -0.19 14.31 19.97
N PRO A 270 1.12 14.65 19.97
CA PRO A 270 2.19 13.67 19.79
C PRO A 270 2.13 12.48 20.77
N GLU A 271 1.56 12.67 21.97
CA GLU A 271 1.39 11.63 22.99
C GLU A 271 0.40 10.54 22.56
N GLU A 272 -0.66 10.89 21.82
CA GLU A 272 -1.66 9.94 21.35
C GLU A 272 -1.13 9.04 20.22
N VAL A 273 -0.27 9.59 19.36
CA VAL A 273 0.45 8.82 18.34
C VAL A 273 1.39 7.82 18.98
N GLU A 274 2.13 8.23 20.02
CA GLU A 274 3.04 7.34 20.75
C GLU A 274 2.28 6.23 21.49
N LYS A 275 1.11 6.55 22.06
CA LYS A 275 0.23 5.57 22.69
C LYS A 275 -0.21 4.48 21.70
N GLN A 276 -0.58 4.84 20.47
CA GLN A 276 -0.95 3.86 19.44
C GLN A 276 0.23 2.96 19.05
N ARG A 277 1.45 3.53 18.93
CA ARG A 277 2.68 2.73 18.70
C ARG A 277 2.94 1.75 19.84
N ALA A 278 2.82 2.20 21.08
CA ALA A 278 3.01 1.34 22.25
C ALA A 278 2.00 0.18 22.31
N MET A 279 0.74 0.44 21.95
CA MET A 279 -0.30 -0.61 21.88
C MET A 279 0.03 -1.68 20.82
N LEU A 280 0.53 -1.28 19.65
CA LEU A 280 0.97 -2.21 18.60
C LEU A 280 2.14 -3.10 19.07
N MET A 281 3.13 -2.50 19.74
CA MET A 281 4.25 -3.26 20.31
C MET A 281 3.77 -4.26 21.36
N GLN A 282 2.83 -3.86 22.21
CA GLN A 282 2.23 -4.75 23.21
C GLN A 282 1.46 -5.91 22.58
N GLN A 283 0.74 -5.68 21.47
CA GLN A 283 0.01 -6.75 20.78
C GLN A 283 0.95 -7.82 20.21
N TYR A 284 2.15 -7.44 19.75
CA TYR A 284 3.11 -8.37 19.17
C TYR A 284 4.00 -9.07 20.20
N LEU A 285 4.53 -8.30 21.15
CA LEU A 285 5.56 -8.76 22.10
C LEU A 285 4.99 -9.14 23.47
N GLY A 286 3.68 -8.96 23.69
CA GLY A 286 3.04 -9.12 25.01
C GLY A 286 3.23 -7.90 25.92
N PRO A 287 2.66 -7.88 27.14
CA PRO A 287 2.79 -6.79 28.13
C PRO A 287 4.24 -6.52 28.55
N ALA A 288 4.61 -5.25 28.77
CA ALA A 288 5.98 -4.87 29.15
C ALA A 288 6.51 -5.59 30.40
N GLU A 289 5.66 -5.81 31.40
CA GLU A 289 6.00 -6.53 32.62
C GLU A 289 6.26 -8.02 32.36
N GLU A 290 5.49 -8.65 31.46
CA GLU A 290 5.72 -10.04 31.06
C GLU A 290 7.00 -10.17 30.24
N ARG A 291 7.28 -9.19 29.37
CA ARG A 291 8.56 -9.11 28.63
C ARG A 291 9.76 -9.02 29.57
N GLN A 292 9.69 -8.16 30.59
CA GLN A 292 10.77 -8.06 31.57
C GLN A 292 11.00 -9.38 32.34
N LYS A 293 9.93 -10.09 32.68
CA LYS A 293 10.04 -11.41 33.33
C LYS A 293 10.64 -12.47 32.40
N ILE A 294 10.26 -12.46 31.12
CA ILE A 294 10.84 -13.34 30.10
C ILE A 294 12.34 -13.05 29.94
N HIS A 295 12.74 -11.77 29.84
CA HIS A 295 14.14 -11.38 29.74
C HIS A 295 14.96 -11.80 30.96
N GLN A 296 14.42 -11.61 32.17
CA GLN A 296 15.07 -12.04 33.42
C GLN A 296 15.26 -13.56 33.46
N GLU A 297 14.28 -14.34 32.99
CA GLU A 297 14.40 -15.80 32.93
C GLU A 297 15.33 -16.26 31.80
N GLU A 298 15.33 -15.58 30.64
CA GLU A 298 16.29 -15.83 29.55
C GLU A 298 17.74 -15.55 29.99
N ASP A 299 17.99 -14.42 30.67
CA ASP A 299 19.30 -14.10 31.28
C ASP A 299 19.72 -15.16 32.29
N ARG A 300 18.79 -15.59 33.14
CA ARG A 300 19.02 -16.65 34.12
C ARG A 300 19.37 -17.97 33.42
N LEU A 301 18.61 -18.35 32.40
CA LEU A 301 18.82 -19.60 31.65
C LEU A 301 20.13 -19.58 30.86
N GLU A 302 20.50 -18.44 30.24
CA GLU A 302 21.79 -18.27 29.58
C GLU A 302 22.95 -18.39 30.58
N THR A 303 22.84 -17.73 31.74
CA THR A 303 23.81 -17.83 32.83
C THR A 303 23.95 -19.27 33.33
N ILE A 304 22.84 -20.00 33.44
CA ILE A 304 22.87 -21.41 33.84
C ILE A 304 23.43 -22.29 32.71
N SER A 305 23.15 -22.00 31.45
CA SER A 305 23.67 -22.75 30.29
C SER A 305 25.17 -22.61 30.08
N GLN A 306 25.73 -21.48 30.52
CA GLN A 306 27.18 -21.23 30.56
C GLN A 306 27.83 -21.82 31.83
N GLY A 307 27.02 -22.28 32.80
CA GLY A 307 27.43 -22.97 34.02
C GLY A 307 27.09 -24.47 34.02
N ASP A 308 27.25 -25.14 35.17
CA ASP A 308 26.90 -26.55 35.33
C ASP A 308 25.38 -26.75 35.12
N LEU A 309 25.03 -27.49 34.06
CA LEU A 309 23.67 -27.76 33.59
C LEU A 309 22.86 -28.73 34.48
N SER A 310 23.46 -29.25 35.55
CA SER A 310 22.82 -30.18 36.50
C SER A 310 21.45 -29.68 37.06
N PRO A 311 21.27 -28.38 37.40
CA PRO A 311 19.99 -27.87 37.92
C PRO A 311 18.88 -27.81 36.85
N VAL A 312 19.21 -27.47 35.60
CA VAL A 312 18.22 -27.41 34.49
C VAL A 312 17.69 -28.80 34.17
N ARG A 313 18.58 -29.80 34.23
CA ARG A 313 18.22 -31.21 34.01
C ARG A 313 17.19 -31.70 35.03
N GLN A 314 17.29 -31.23 36.27
CA GLN A 314 16.36 -31.58 37.35
C GLN A 314 14.99 -30.92 37.16
N VAL A 315 14.94 -29.64 36.79
CA VAL A 315 13.70 -28.92 36.46
C VAL A 315 13.00 -29.55 35.23
N LEU A 316 13.77 -29.93 34.21
CA LEU A 316 13.22 -30.58 33.00
C LEU A 316 12.65 -31.97 33.31
N LEU A 317 13.31 -32.73 34.20
CA LEU A 317 12.83 -34.03 34.67
C LEU A 317 11.57 -33.91 35.54
N GLU A 318 11.44 -32.84 36.33
CA GLU A 318 10.22 -32.57 37.10
C GLU A 318 9.05 -32.18 36.19
N ALA A 319 9.29 -31.38 35.16
CA ALA A 319 8.26 -30.98 34.19
C ALA A 319 7.80 -32.13 33.27
N ILE A 320 8.66 -33.11 32.98
CA ILE A 320 8.31 -34.31 32.18
C ILE A 320 7.52 -35.34 33.01
N ASN A 321 7.60 -35.28 34.34
CA ASN A 321 6.94 -36.22 35.26
C ASN A 321 5.64 -35.66 35.90
N GLN A 322 5.12 -34.53 35.40
CA GLN A 322 3.80 -33.98 35.72
C GLN A 322 2.82 -34.23 34.56
#